data_AF-A0A9D5BYW3-F1
#
_entry.id   AF-A0A9D5BYW3-F1
#
_cell.length_a   1.000
_cell.length_b   1.000
_cell.length_c   1.000
_cell.angle_alpha   90.00
_cell.angle_beta   90.00
_cell.angle_gamma   90.00
#
_symmetry.space_group_name_H-M   'P 1'
#
loop_
_entity.id
_entity.type
_entity.pdbx_description
1 polymer ?
#
loop_
_entity_poly.entity_id
_entity_poly.type
_entity_poly.pdbx_seq_one_letter_code
_entity_poly.pdbx_strand_id
1 'polypeptide(L)'
;MRVQSLSSLSPSLPKTLVSPRVRVYQSLRPLPPNPSLRLLPSSPIPRSRCLAMAAVSSPGAVDVSEPCHRIGEVRRVTKETNVFVKVNLDGTGVSDCSTGIPFLDHMLDQLASHGLFDLCVKASGDIHIDDHHTNEDVALAIGTALLQALGDRKGIHRFGQFSAPLDEAAIDVILDLSGRPHLNYDLRIPTERVGTYDTQLVEHFFQSLVNTSGMTLHILQRAGKNSHHIIEATFKAFARALRQATEYDLRRQGTVPSSKGVLSRS
;
A
#
# COMPACT_ATOMS: atom_id res chain seq x y z
N MET A 1 -59.64 19.83 35.82
CA MET A 1 -60.74 19.27 34.99
C MET A 1 -60.19 19.12 33.57
N ARG A 2 -60.27 18.01 32.83
CA ARG A 2 -60.74 16.61 33.02
C ARG A 2 -59.59 15.71 32.50
N VAL A 3 -59.10 14.68 33.19
CA VAL A 3 -59.69 13.34 33.42
C VAL A 3 -59.64 12.41 32.18
N GLN A 4 -58.68 11.46 32.22
CA GLN A 4 -58.72 10.05 31.75
C GLN A 4 -58.87 9.74 30.23
N SER A 5 -58.56 8.53 29.72
CA SER A 5 -57.57 7.45 30.07
C SER A 5 -57.68 6.29 29.06
N LEU A 6 -56.71 5.33 29.06
CA LEU A 6 -56.82 3.93 28.55
C LEU A 6 -57.03 3.74 27.03
N SER A 7 -56.68 2.63 26.36
CA SER A 7 -55.86 1.45 26.71
C SER A 7 -55.56 0.59 25.46
N SER A 8 -54.44 -0.14 25.47
CA SER A 8 -54.16 -1.47 24.86
C SER A 8 -54.97 -1.99 23.65
N LEU A 9 -54.28 -2.57 22.65
CA LEU A 9 -54.32 -4.02 22.34
C LEU A 9 -53.44 -4.39 21.12
N SER A 10 -52.65 -5.46 21.27
CA SER A 10 -52.10 -6.29 20.18
C SER A 10 -52.58 -7.74 20.41
N PRO A 11 -52.96 -8.48 19.35
CA PRO A 11 -52.10 -9.53 18.76
C PRO A 11 -52.28 -9.59 17.20
N SER A 12 -51.84 -10.58 16.40
CA SER A 12 -51.10 -11.85 16.58
C SER A 12 -50.33 -12.23 15.29
N LEU A 13 -49.35 -13.14 15.40
CA LEU A 13 -48.82 -13.92 14.25
C LEU A 13 -49.74 -15.10 13.89
N PRO A 14 -49.61 -15.65 12.67
CA PRO A 14 -49.29 -17.08 12.63
C PRO A 14 -48.17 -17.50 11.66
N LYS A 15 -47.57 -18.64 12.04
CA LYS A 15 -46.48 -19.39 11.43
C LYS A 15 -46.80 -19.94 10.03
N THR A 16 -45.77 -20.15 9.21
CA THR A 16 -45.66 -21.38 8.40
C THR A 16 -44.20 -21.79 8.19
N LEU A 17 -43.88 -23.03 8.56
CA LEU A 17 -42.64 -23.74 8.23
C LEU A 17 -42.79 -24.39 6.84
N VAL A 18 -41.83 -24.19 5.94
CA VAL A 18 -41.53 -25.17 4.87
C VAL A 18 -40.03 -25.21 4.64
N SER A 19 -39.41 -26.36 4.92
CA SER A 19 -38.13 -26.74 4.32
C SER A 19 -38.36 -27.94 3.40
N PRO A 20 -37.58 -28.07 2.32
CA PRO A 20 -37.31 -29.42 1.84
C PRO A 20 -35.85 -29.67 1.45
N ARG A 21 -35.29 -30.69 2.09
CA ARG A 21 -34.49 -31.76 1.48
C ARG A 21 -33.17 -31.36 0.79
N VAL A 22 -32.11 -31.51 1.58
CA VAL A 22 -30.79 -31.98 1.12
C VAL A 22 -30.94 -33.12 0.11
N ARG A 23 -30.20 -33.06 -1.01
CA ARG A 23 -30.04 -34.17 -1.95
C ARG A 23 -28.55 -34.50 -2.10
N VAL A 24 -28.08 -35.47 -1.32
CA VAL A 24 -26.74 -36.05 -1.51
C VAL A 24 -26.80 -36.99 -2.71
N TYR A 25 -25.89 -36.82 -3.66
CA TYR A 25 -25.54 -37.84 -4.65
C TYR A 25 -24.05 -38.13 -4.58
N GLN A 26 -23.70 -39.31 -4.07
CA GLN A 26 -22.35 -39.87 -4.20
C GLN A 26 -22.18 -40.44 -5.62
N SER A 27 -21.01 -40.22 -6.24
CA SER A 27 -20.27 -41.28 -6.95
C SER A 27 -18.89 -40.78 -7.40
N LEU A 28 -17.95 -40.69 -6.46
CA LEU A 28 -16.53 -40.66 -6.81
C LEU A 28 -16.12 -42.07 -7.25
N ARG A 29 -15.65 -42.21 -8.49
CA ARG A 29 -15.00 -43.46 -8.96
C ARG A 29 -13.50 -43.40 -8.63
N PRO A 30 -12.90 -44.46 -8.07
CA PRO A 30 -11.46 -44.51 -7.87
C PRO A 30 -10.72 -44.68 -9.19
N LEU A 31 -9.60 -43.97 -9.35
CA LEU A 31 -8.64 -44.21 -10.44
C LEU A 31 -7.74 -45.40 -10.09
N PRO A 32 -7.36 -46.25 -11.06
CA PRO A 32 -6.44 -47.35 -10.82
C PRO A 32 -4.99 -46.85 -10.62
N PRO A 33 -4.17 -47.53 -9.81
CA PRO A 33 -2.75 -47.21 -9.68
C PRO A 33 -2.00 -47.68 -10.93
N ASN A 34 -1.14 -46.81 -11.50
CA ASN A 34 -0.19 -47.20 -12.54
C ASN A 34 1.25 -47.05 -12.00
N PRO A 35 2.19 -47.96 -12.35
CA PRO A 35 3.36 -48.21 -11.51
C PRO A 35 4.64 -47.49 -11.96
N SER A 36 5.57 -47.39 -11.00
CA SER A 36 7.03 -47.44 -11.22
C SER A 36 7.64 -46.45 -12.22
N LEU A 37 7.99 -45.25 -11.74
CA LEU A 37 9.16 -44.51 -12.23
C LEU A 37 10.22 -44.44 -11.14
N ARG A 38 11.37 -45.06 -11.39
CA ARG A 38 12.51 -45.09 -10.46
C ARG A 38 13.13 -43.70 -10.34
N LEU A 39 13.46 -43.31 -9.10
CA LEU A 39 14.39 -42.23 -8.82
C LEU A 39 15.76 -42.56 -9.45
N LEU A 40 16.23 -41.70 -10.34
CA LEU A 40 17.64 -41.65 -10.76
C LEU A 40 18.33 -40.54 -9.95
N PRO A 41 19.56 -40.76 -9.44
CA PRO A 41 20.28 -39.75 -8.67
C PRO A 41 20.74 -38.60 -9.56
N SER A 42 20.36 -37.37 -9.20
CA SER A 42 20.84 -36.15 -9.85
C SER A 42 22.33 -35.96 -9.63
N SER A 43 23.13 -35.96 -10.70
CA SER A 43 24.56 -35.64 -10.66
C SER A 43 24.80 -34.17 -10.27
N PRO A 44 25.86 -33.85 -9.52
CA PRO A 44 26.14 -32.47 -9.11
C PRO A 44 26.61 -31.61 -10.30
N ILE A 45 26.00 -30.43 -10.43
CA ILE A 45 26.39 -29.39 -11.39
C ILE A 45 27.78 -28.85 -11.03
N PRO A 46 28.75 -28.78 -11.97
CA PRO A 46 30.07 -28.25 -11.67
C PRO A 46 30.02 -26.73 -11.44
N ARG A 47 30.69 -26.26 -10.39
CA ARG A 47 30.89 -24.82 -10.15
C ARG A 47 31.78 -24.24 -11.26
N SER A 48 31.22 -23.35 -12.08
CA SER A 48 31.99 -22.61 -13.08
C SER A 48 33.02 -21.72 -12.40
N ARG A 49 34.31 -21.96 -12.67
CA ARG A 49 35.40 -21.05 -12.29
C ARG A 49 35.28 -19.75 -13.09
N CYS A 50 35.41 -18.60 -12.44
CA CYS A 50 35.76 -17.37 -13.14
C CYS A 50 37.12 -17.54 -13.83
N LEU A 51 37.15 -17.61 -15.16
CA LEU A 51 38.36 -17.31 -15.92
C LEU A 51 38.39 -15.80 -16.16
N ALA A 52 39.50 -15.17 -15.78
CA ALA A 52 39.79 -13.80 -16.19
C ALA A 52 40.03 -13.78 -17.71
N MET A 53 39.26 -12.97 -18.44
CA MET A 53 39.53 -12.65 -19.83
C MET A 53 40.27 -11.32 -19.90
N ALA A 54 41.39 -11.30 -20.63
CA ALA A 54 42.21 -10.10 -20.80
C ALA A 54 41.47 -9.05 -21.63
N ALA A 55 41.54 -7.79 -21.21
CA ALA A 55 40.91 -6.69 -21.89
C ALA A 55 41.66 -6.31 -23.19
N VAL A 56 40.94 -6.26 -24.30
CA VAL A 56 41.36 -5.53 -25.52
C VAL A 56 40.61 -4.21 -25.52
N SER A 57 41.33 -3.11 -25.48
CA SER A 57 40.75 -1.77 -25.45
C SER A 57 40.24 -1.33 -26.82
N SER A 58 39.05 -0.72 -26.86
CA SER A 58 38.52 0.00 -28.01
C SER A 58 37.90 1.31 -27.51
N PRO A 59 38.25 2.48 -28.09
CA PRO A 59 37.74 3.76 -27.64
C PRO A 59 36.39 4.07 -28.30
N GLY A 60 35.40 4.48 -27.52
CA GLY A 60 34.08 4.88 -28.05
C GLY A 60 32.86 4.49 -27.23
N ALA A 61 33.02 4.00 -25.99
CA ALA A 61 31.89 3.82 -25.09
C ALA A 61 31.34 5.20 -24.67
N VAL A 62 30.11 5.51 -25.09
CA VAL A 62 29.29 6.53 -24.44
C VAL A 62 29.08 6.07 -23.00
N ASP A 63 29.32 6.94 -22.02
CA ASP A 63 29.05 6.66 -20.61
C ASP A 63 27.53 6.60 -20.41
N VAL A 64 26.94 5.43 -20.65
CA VAL A 64 25.58 5.12 -20.25
C VAL A 64 25.64 4.84 -18.75
N SER A 65 25.66 5.91 -17.96
CA SER A 65 25.62 5.80 -16.51
C SER A 65 24.40 4.97 -16.12
N GLU A 66 24.65 3.87 -15.39
CA GLU A 66 23.59 3.03 -14.82
C GLU A 66 22.56 3.93 -14.12
N PRO A 67 21.25 3.75 -14.38
CA PRO A 67 20.23 4.63 -13.81
C PRO A 67 20.33 4.61 -12.29
N CYS A 68 20.69 5.77 -11.72
CA CYS A 68 20.81 5.93 -10.27
C CYS A 68 19.41 5.84 -9.65
N HIS A 69 19.02 4.62 -9.26
CA HIS A 69 17.70 4.34 -8.71
C HIS A 69 17.42 5.21 -7.48
N ARG A 70 16.26 5.89 -7.49
CA ARG A 70 15.82 6.72 -6.37
C ARG A 70 15.31 5.84 -5.24
N ILE A 71 16.25 5.42 -4.38
CA ILE A 71 16.02 4.51 -3.27
C ILE A 71 16.15 5.26 -1.94
N GLY A 72 15.20 5.02 -1.03
CA GLY A 72 15.25 5.42 0.37
C GLY A 72 15.21 4.20 1.27
N GLU A 73 15.94 4.22 2.37
CA GLU A 73 16.05 3.12 3.31
C GLU A 73 16.10 3.64 4.76
N VAL A 74 15.17 3.17 5.59
CA VAL A 74 14.94 3.67 6.94
C VAL A 74 14.84 2.49 7.91
N ARG A 75 15.58 2.59 9.01
CA ARG A 75 15.41 1.73 10.18
C ARG A 75 15.06 2.58 11.39
N ARG A 76 13.94 2.27 12.04
CA ARG A 76 13.43 2.97 13.22
C ARG A 76 13.14 1.96 14.33
N VAL A 77 13.61 2.23 15.54
CA VAL A 77 13.47 1.32 16.69
C VAL A 77 13.08 2.15 17.91
N THR A 78 12.00 1.77 18.59
CA THR A 78 11.54 2.34 19.87
C THR A 78 11.41 1.22 20.91
N LYS A 79 10.63 1.46 21.97
CA LYS A 79 10.23 0.42 22.91
C LYS A 79 8.95 -0.30 22.45
N GLU A 80 8.11 0.35 21.67
CA GLU A 80 6.89 -0.22 21.09
C GLU A 80 7.18 -1.02 19.81
N THR A 81 8.03 -0.50 18.91
CA THR A 81 8.21 -1.07 17.57
C THR A 81 9.67 -1.17 17.09
N ASN A 82 9.88 -2.03 16.10
CA ASN A 82 11.10 -2.12 15.29
C ASN A 82 10.68 -2.25 13.83
N VAL A 83 11.00 -1.22 13.04
CA VAL A 83 10.52 -1.04 11.66
C VAL A 83 11.71 -0.84 10.73
N PHE A 84 11.72 -1.61 9.64
CA PHE A 84 12.58 -1.42 8.49
C PHE A 84 11.74 -1.17 7.24
N VAL A 85 12.09 -0.15 6.47
CA VAL A 85 11.46 0.19 5.19
C VAL A 85 12.52 0.46 4.14
N LYS A 86 12.31 -0.09 2.94
CA LYS A 86 13.03 0.28 1.72
C LYS A 86 12.03 0.56 0.60
N VAL A 87 12.21 1.70 -0.08
CA VAL A 87 11.39 2.12 -1.22
C VAL A 87 12.28 2.42 -2.41
N ASN A 88 11.97 1.86 -3.58
CA ASN A 88 12.48 2.30 -4.88
C ASN A 88 11.36 3.05 -5.63
N LEU A 89 11.58 4.33 -5.94
CA LEU A 89 10.61 5.12 -6.73
C LEU A 89 10.62 4.75 -8.22
N ASP A 90 11.73 4.20 -8.71
CA ASP A 90 11.95 3.78 -10.10
C ASP A 90 11.90 2.25 -10.18
N GLY A 91 10.80 1.69 -9.66
CA GLY A 91 10.62 0.26 -9.47
C GLY A 91 9.76 -0.43 -10.54
N THR A 92 9.36 -1.64 -10.20
CA THR A 92 8.51 -2.51 -11.02
C THR A 92 7.20 -2.92 -10.34
N GLY A 93 7.02 -2.52 -9.07
CA GLY A 93 5.83 -2.84 -8.28
C GLY A 93 5.98 -4.09 -7.40
N VAL A 94 7.21 -4.50 -7.08
CA VAL A 94 7.47 -5.63 -6.17
C VAL A 94 7.13 -5.23 -4.74
N SER A 95 6.28 -6.01 -4.07
CA SER A 95 5.99 -5.87 -2.65
C SER A 95 6.61 -7.00 -1.84
N ASP A 96 7.22 -6.66 -0.71
CA ASP A 96 7.70 -7.57 0.33
C ASP A 96 7.33 -7.01 1.72
N CYS A 97 6.03 -6.83 1.94
CA CYS A 97 5.48 -6.25 3.16
C CYS A 97 5.11 -7.33 4.20
N SER A 98 5.49 -7.07 5.46
CA SER A 98 5.16 -7.89 6.63
C SER A 98 5.22 -6.98 7.86
N THR A 99 4.12 -6.28 8.12
CA THR A 99 3.95 -5.38 9.26
C THR A 99 3.46 -6.08 10.52
N GLY A 100 2.88 -7.28 10.36
CA GLY A 100 2.12 -7.97 11.41
C GLY A 100 0.63 -7.61 11.43
N ILE A 101 0.21 -6.63 10.63
CA ILE A 101 -1.18 -6.20 10.45
C ILE A 101 -1.62 -6.61 9.03
N PRO A 102 -2.31 -7.76 8.84
CA PRO A 102 -2.51 -8.34 7.51
C PRO A 102 -3.28 -7.46 6.52
N PHE A 103 -4.18 -6.62 7.01
CA PHE A 103 -4.91 -5.67 6.15
C PHE A 103 -4.03 -4.51 5.69
N LEU A 104 -3.12 -4.02 6.55
CA LEU A 104 -2.14 -3.00 6.17
C LEU A 104 -1.15 -3.56 5.14
N ASP A 105 -0.71 -4.81 5.30
CA ASP A 105 0.14 -5.48 4.31
C ASP A 105 -0.52 -5.51 2.92
N HIS A 106 -1.80 -5.90 2.84
CA HIS A 106 -2.59 -5.86 1.60
C HIS A 106 -2.75 -4.44 1.01
N MET A 107 -2.84 -3.40 1.86
CA MET A 107 -2.87 -2.00 1.41
C MET A 107 -1.52 -1.53 0.85
N LEU A 108 -0.41 -1.97 1.45
CA LEU A 108 0.94 -1.69 0.96
C LEU A 108 1.23 -2.43 -0.37
N ASP A 109 0.67 -3.61 -0.58
CA ASP A 109 0.70 -4.30 -1.87
C ASP A 109 0.01 -3.47 -2.98
N GLN A 110 -1.09 -2.76 -2.66
CA GLN A 110 -1.73 -1.86 -3.63
C GLN A 110 -0.85 -0.65 -3.95
N LEU A 111 -0.13 -0.12 -2.95
CA LEU A 111 0.82 0.98 -3.12
C LEU A 111 1.96 0.59 -4.07
N ALA A 112 2.56 -0.59 -3.86
CA ALA A 112 3.58 -1.14 -4.75
C ALA A 112 3.03 -1.37 -6.17
N SER A 113 1.97 -2.19 -6.29
CA SER A 113 1.44 -2.66 -7.58
C SER A 113 0.94 -1.53 -8.48
N HIS A 114 0.21 -0.56 -7.94
CA HIS A 114 -0.35 0.54 -8.74
C HIS A 114 0.58 1.74 -8.88
N GLY A 115 1.52 1.92 -7.95
CA GLY A 115 2.57 2.93 -8.01
C GLY A 115 3.77 2.53 -8.88
N LEU A 116 3.96 1.23 -9.12
CA LEU A 116 5.22 0.62 -9.60
C LEU A 116 6.41 0.90 -8.67
N PHE A 117 6.16 1.05 -7.37
CA PHE A 117 7.22 1.17 -6.37
C PHE A 117 7.66 -0.22 -5.94
N ASP A 118 8.96 -0.47 -5.85
CA ASP A 118 9.42 -1.65 -5.12
C ASP A 118 9.49 -1.30 -3.63
N LEU A 119 8.73 -2.04 -2.82
CA LEU A 119 8.44 -1.72 -1.43
C LEU A 119 8.74 -2.94 -0.55
N CYS A 120 9.73 -2.82 0.33
CA CYS A 120 9.98 -3.80 1.38
C CYS A 120 9.68 -3.13 2.73
N VAL A 121 8.80 -3.75 3.51
CA VAL A 121 8.43 -3.28 4.86
C VAL A 121 8.48 -4.47 5.81
N LYS A 122 9.29 -4.37 6.86
CA LYS A 122 9.34 -5.35 7.95
C LYS A 122 9.09 -4.61 9.26
N ALA A 123 8.02 -4.96 9.96
CA ALA A 123 7.76 -4.43 11.30
C ALA A 123 7.50 -5.56 12.29
N SER A 124 7.90 -5.30 13.54
CA SER A 124 7.45 -6.03 14.71
C SER A 124 7.11 -5.00 15.79
N GLY A 125 5.93 -5.08 16.39
CA GLY A 125 5.51 -4.17 17.44
C GLY A 125 4.55 -4.82 18.43
N ASP A 126 4.02 -4.00 19.31
CA ASP A 126 3.17 -4.34 20.45
C ASP A 126 1.68 -4.57 20.09
N ILE A 127 1.43 -5.29 18.98
CA ILE A 127 0.10 -5.63 18.41
C ILE A 127 -0.88 -6.28 19.43
N HIS A 128 -0.36 -6.81 20.53
CA HIS A 128 -1.13 -7.36 21.65
C HIS A 128 -1.80 -6.29 22.54
N ILE A 129 -1.40 -5.02 22.40
CA ILE A 129 -2.06 -3.84 22.98
C ILE A 129 -3.10 -3.36 21.97
N ASP A 130 -2.66 -2.86 20.82
CA ASP A 130 -3.45 -2.58 19.63
C ASP A 130 -2.55 -2.46 18.37
N ASP A 131 -3.17 -2.17 17.22
CA ASP A 131 -2.47 -1.97 15.94
C ASP A 131 -1.80 -0.57 15.82
N HIS A 132 -1.97 0.35 16.79
CA HIS A 132 -1.73 1.79 16.61
C HIS A 132 -0.26 2.12 16.39
N HIS A 133 0.61 1.78 17.34
CA HIS A 133 2.03 2.11 17.26
C HIS A 133 2.69 1.48 16.03
N THR A 134 2.32 0.24 15.70
CA THR A 134 2.84 -0.47 14.51
C THR A 134 2.40 0.22 13.22
N ASN A 135 1.12 0.62 13.10
CA ASN A 135 0.61 1.36 11.95
C ASN A 135 1.25 2.74 11.80
N GLU A 136 1.35 3.51 12.89
CA GLU A 136 2.00 4.83 12.90
C GLU A 136 3.47 4.73 12.49
N ASP A 137 4.24 3.83 13.12
CA ASP A 137 5.68 3.79 12.94
C ASP A 137 6.08 3.26 11.56
N VAL A 138 5.27 2.38 10.96
CA VAL A 138 5.36 2.00 9.54
C VAL A 138 5.14 3.22 8.65
N ALA A 139 4.08 4.01 8.88
CA ALA A 139 3.81 5.22 8.10
C ALA A 139 4.92 6.27 8.23
N LEU A 140 5.41 6.52 9.45
CA LEU A 140 6.53 7.43 9.71
C LEU A 140 7.79 6.99 8.97
N ALA A 141 8.11 5.69 8.97
CA ALA A 141 9.26 5.14 8.27
C ALA A 141 9.11 5.22 6.74
N ILE A 142 7.92 4.89 6.19
CA ILE A 142 7.61 5.03 4.75
C ILE A 142 7.76 6.48 4.30
N GLY A 143 7.15 7.45 4.99
CA GLY A 143 7.28 8.85 4.62
C GLY A 143 8.72 9.36 4.69
N THR A 144 9.53 8.85 5.65
CA THR A 144 10.97 9.16 5.72
C THR A 144 11.75 8.53 4.56
N ALA A 145 11.44 7.30 4.15
CA ALA A 145 12.07 6.65 3.01
C ALA A 145 11.71 7.36 1.69
N LEU A 146 10.44 7.76 1.52
CA LEU A 146 10.01 8.60 0.40
C LEU A 146 10.77 9.94 0.34
N LEU A 147 10.98 10.60 1.49
CA LEU A 147 11.77 11.83 1.57
C LEU A 147 13.22 11.63 1.11
N GLN A 148 13.88 10.55 1.55
CA GLN A 148 15.24 10.23 1.13
C GLN A 148 15.31 9.94 -0.37
N ALA A 149 14.44 9.07 -0.88
CA ALA A 149 14.37 8.69 -2.29
C ALA A 149 14.12 9.88 -3.23
N LEU A 150 13.32 10.86 -2.77
CA LEU A 150 13.03 12.08 -3.51
C LEU A 150 14.21 13.05 -3.63
N GLY A 151 15.22 12.95 -2.76
CA GLY A 151 16.41 13.81 -2.76
C GLY A 151 16.06 15.31 -2.82
N ASP A 152 16.64 16.01 -3.79
CA ASP A 152 16.44 17.45 -4.01
C ASP A 152 15.18 17.81 -4.82
N ARG A 153 14.35 16.81 -5.17
CA ARG A 153 13.07 16.96 -5.89
C ARG A 153 13.19 17.67 -7.24
N LYS A 154 14.36 17.61 -7.89
CA LYS A 154 14.57 18.17 -9.24
C LYS A 154 13.96 17.32 -10.34
N GLY A 155 13.51 17.97 -11.40
CA GLY A 155 13.04 17.33 -12.62
C GLY A 155 11.71 16.56 -12.53
N ILE A 156 11.16 16.33 -11.34
CA ILE A 156 9.88 15.62 -11.17
C ILE A 156 8.66 16.49 -11.54
N HIS A 157 7.52 15.85 -11.81
CA HIS A 157 6.23 16.53 -12.00
C HIS A 157 5.74 17.28 -10.74
N ARG A 158 6.15 16.83 -9.54
CA ARG A 158 5.83 17.37 -8.21
C ARG A 158 4.36 17.25 -7.78
N PHE A 159 3.44 17.46 -8.70
CA PHE A 159 2.00 17.34 -8.47
C PHE A 159 1.49 16.03 -9.05
N GLY A 160 0.53 15.42 -8.37
CA GLY A 160 -0.15 14.22 -8.84
C GLY A 160 -1.61 14.22 -8.41
N GLN A 161 -2.47 13.69 -9.27
CA GLN A 161 -3.90 13.54 -9.02
C GLN A 161 -4.42 12.27 -9.68
N PHE A 162 -5.16 11.47 -8.94
CA PHE A 162 -5.85 10.31 -9.49
C PHE A 162 -7.16 10.02 -8.76
N SER A 163 -8.14 9.52 -9.52
CA SER A 163 -9.43 9.06 -9.02
C SER A 163 -9.53 7.55 -9.23
N ALA A 164 -9.62 6.76 -8.16
CA ALA A 164 -9.76 5.31 -8.26
C ALA A 164 -11.14 4.85 -7.77
N PRO A 165 -11.87 4.06 -8.58
CA PRO A 165 -13.02 3.31 -8.12
C PRO A 165 -12.60 1.94 -7.55
N LEU A 166 -13.44 1.39 -6.69
CA LEU A 166 -13.52 -0.04 -6.39
C LEU A 166 -14.98 -0.37 -6.10
N ASP A 167 -15.62 -1.10 -7.02
CA ASP A 167 -17.05 -1.35 -7.06
C ASP A 167 -17.90 -0.08 -6.85
N GLU A 168 -18.56 0.09 -5.70
CA GLU A 168 -19.38 1.26 -5.39
C GLU A 168 -18.61 2.40 -4.70
N ALA A 169 -17.36 2.18 -4.33
CA ALA A 169 -16.46 3.19 -3.79
C ALA A 169 -15.75 3.97 -4.90
N ALA A 170 -15.54 5.26 -4.68
CA ALA A 170 -14.78 6.13 -5.57
C ALA A 170 -14.07 7.22 -4.75
N ILE A 171 -12.74 7.28 -4.84
CA ILE A 171 -11.88 8.16 -4.03
C ILE A 171 -11.01 9.00 -4.97
N ASP A 172 -10.97 10.31 -4.72
CA ASP A 172 -10.02 11.22 -5.34
C ASP A 172 -8.83 11.46 -4.39
N VAL A 173 -7.62 11.35 -4.92
CA VAL A 173 -6.40 11.75 -4.22
C VAL A 173 -5.66 12.80 -5.04
N ILE A 174 -5.24 13.89 -4.37
CA ILE A 174 -4.48 15.01 -4.95
C ILE A 174 -3.29 15.28 -4.02
N LEU A 175 -2.08 15.42 -4.56
CA LEU A 175 -0.90 15.70 -3.76
C LEU A 175 0.13 16.63 -4.42
N ASP A 176 0.87 17.33 -3.57
CA ASP A 176 2.03 18.17 -3.90
C ASP A 176 3.23 17.69 -3.05
N LEU A 177 4.33 17.31 -3.71
CA LEU A 177 5.61 16.93 -3.08
C LEU A 177 6.36 18.18 -2.57
N SER A 178 5.68 18.88 -1.67
CA SER A 178 5.79 20.33 -1.49
C SER A 178 6.87 20.81 -0.53
N GLY A 179 7.36 19.92 0.33
CA GLY A 179 8.20 20.20 1.49
C GLY A 179 7.39 20.45 2.77
N ARG A 180 6.08 20.68 2.66
CA ARG A 180 5.19 21.13 3.74
C ARG A 180 4.20 20.02 4.10
N PRO A 181 4.29 19.42 5.30
CA PRO A 181 3.38 18.37 5.73
C PRO A 181 1.96 18.93 5.90
N HIS A 182 0.98 18.32 5.23
CA HIS A 182 -0.44 18.63 5.41
C HIS A 182 -1.29 17.47 4.92
N LEU A 183 -2.31 17.10 5.70
CA LEU A 183 -3.36 16.16 5.30
C LEU A 183 -4.71 16.89 5.34
N ASN A 184 -5.53 16.65 4.31
CA ASN A 184 -6.96 16.94 4.32
C ASN A 184 -7.69 15.64 3.97
N TYR A 185 -8.51 15.13 4.89
CA TYR A 185 -9.11 13.80 4.81
C TYR A 185 -10.63 13.88 5.00
N ASP A 186 -11.39 13.26 4.09
CA ASP A 186 -12.87 13.17 4.13
C ASP A 186 -13.31 11.74 3.76
N LEU A 187 -12.64 10.72 4.30
CA LEU A 187 -13.16 9.35 4.23
C LEU A 187 -14.21 9.12 5.32
N ARG A 188 -15.28 8.44 4.95
CA ARG A 188 -16.44 8.14 5.80
C ARG A 188 -16.60 6.62 5.82
N ILE A 189 -15.77 6.00 6.66
CA ILE A 189 -15.66 4.55 6.79
C ILE A 189 -16.72 4.08 7.80
N PRO A 190 -17.75 3.31 7.38
CA PRO A 190 -18.94 3.07 8.22
C PRO A 190 -18.84 1.88 9.19
N THR A 191 -17.70 1.20 9.27
CA THR A 191 -17.44 0.14 10.27
C THR A 191 -16.17 0.48 11.03
N GLU A 192 -16.10 0.13 12.31
CA GLU A 192 -14.92 0.39 13.17
C GLU A 192 -13.70 -0.47 12.77
N ARG A 193 -13.95 -1.65 12.20
CA ARG A 193 -12.93 -2.65 11.83
C ARG A 193 -13.11 -3.13 10.40
N VAL A 194 -12.00 -3.53 9.76
CA VAL A 194 -11.96 -4.36 8.54
C VAL A 194 -11.05 -5.56 8.80
N GLY A 195 -11.63 -6.76 8.83
CA GLY A 195 -10.94 -7.91 9.43
C GLY A 195 -10.67 -7.63 10.91
N THR A 196 -9.39 -7.63 11.31
CA THR A 196 -8.95 -7.21 12.65
C THR A 196 -8.51 -5.75 12.72
N TYR A 197 -8.24 -5.08 11.58
CA TYR A 197 -7.61 -3.77 11.53
C TYR A 197 -8.58 -2.64 11.88
N ASP A 198 -8.15 -1.75 12.77
CA ASP A 198 -8.94 -0.59 13.20
C ASP A 198 -8.96 0.52 12.13
N THR A 199 -10.15 0.92 11.73
CA THR A 199 -10.33 1.86 10.61
C THR A 199 -9.95 3.30 10.93
N GLN A 200 -9.84 3.68 12.21
CA GLN A 200 -9.31 4.98 12.60
C GLN A 200 -7.83 5.13 12.21
N LEU A 201 -7.11 4.00 12.11
CA LEU A 201 -5.69 3.97 11.77
C LEU A 201 -5.39 4.33 10.31
N VAL A 202 -6.41 4.35 9.43
CA VAL A 202 -6.26 4.78 8.03
C VAL A 202 -5.92 6.26 7.96
N GLU A 203 -6.62 7.10 8.73
CA GLU A 203 -6.31 8.54 8.79
C GLU A 203 -4.95 8.78 9.43
N HIS A 204 -4.67 8.11 10.55
CA HIS A 204 -3.37 8.16 11.23
C HIS A 204 -2.21 7.72 10.31
N PHE A 205 -2.39 6.68 9.49
CA PHE A 205 -1.38 6.23 8.52
C PHE A 205 -1.02 7.36 7.55
N PHE A 206 -2.01 7.98 6.90
CA PHE A 206 -1.74 9.07 5.98
C PHE A 206 -1.21 10.32 6.71
N GLN A 207 -1.68 10.62 7.91
CA GLN A 207 -1.21 11.76 8.70
C GLN A 207 0.27 11.63 9.09
N SER A 208 0.69 10.45 9.54
CA SER A 208 2.08 10.16 9.87
C SER A 208 2.97 10.12 8.62
N LEU A 209 2.47 9.58 7.50
CA LEU A 209 3.19 9.58 6.23
C LEU A 209 3.43 11.00 5.70
N VAL A 210 2.45 11.92 5.75
CA VAL A 210 2.66 13.31 5.30
C VAL A 210 3.65 14.04 6.22
N ASN A 211 3.60 13.78 7.53
CA ASN A 211 4.47 14.40 8.53
C ASN A 211 5.95 14.10 8.26
N THR A 212 6.29 12.88 7.81
CA THR A 212 7.67 12.47 7.53
C THR A 212 8.12 12.65 6.08
N SER A 213 7.22 12.57 5.10
CA SER A 213 7.55 12.88 3.69
C SER A 213 7.66 14.38 3.41
N GLY A 214 6.99 15.23 4.19
CA GLY A 214 6.84 16.65 3.87
C GLY A 214 6.09 16.83 2.55
N MET A 215 4.94 16.16 2.43
CA MET A 215 4.02 16.29 1.31
C MET A 215 2.71 16.95 1.77
N THR A 216 2.03 17.59 0.84
CA THR A 216 0.65 18.07 1.00
C THR A 216 -0.26 17.05 0.30
N LEU A 217 -1.24 16.50 1.02
CA LEU A 217 -2.09 15.39 0.55
C LEU A 217 -3.57 15.69 0.85
N HIS A 218 -4.42 15.50 -0.15
CA HIS A 218 -5.87 15.55 -0.03
C HIS A 218 -6.45 14.20 -0.43
N ILE A 219 -7.32 13.65 0.42
CA ILE A 219 -8.06 12.40 0.20
C ILE A 219 -9.55 12.71 0.35
N LEU A 220 -10.33 12.50 -0.71
CA LEU A 220 -11.74 12.90 -0.79
C LEU A 220 -12.61 11.73 -1.24
N GLN A 221 -13.57 11.31 -0.41
CA GLN A 221 -14.54 10.29 -0.79
C GLN A 221 -15.63 10.89 -1.69
N ARG A 222 -15.84 10.30 -2.87
CA ARG A 222 -16.93 10.66 -3.80
C ARG A 222 -18.13 9.73 -3.65
N ALA A 223 -17.85 8.44 -3.47
CA ALA A 223 -18.84 7.40 -3.22
C ALA A 223 -18.21 6.26 -2.40
N GLY A 224 -19.04 5.38 -1.85
CA GLY A 224 -18.62 4.17 -1.13
C GLY A 224 -19.57 3.81 0.01
N LYS A 225 -19.67 2.51 0.29
CA LYS A 225 -20.45 1.95 1.41
C LYS A 225 -19.70 0.84 2.14
N ASN A 226 -18.91 0.04 1.43
CA ASN A 226 -18.08 -0.98 2.01
C ASN A 226 -16.75 -0.37 2.47
N SER A 227 -16.43 -0.51 3.76
CA SER A 227 -15.20 0.00 4.38
C SER A 227 -13.92 -0.50 3.69
N HIS A 228 -13.87 -1.78 3.30
CA HIS A 228 -12.75 -2.34 2.54
C HIS A 228 -12.60 -1.60 1.21
N HIS A 229 -13.70 -1.45 0.47
CA HIS A 229 -13.69 -0.83 -0.87
C HIS A 229 -13.23 0.63 -0.80
N ILE A 230 -13.68 1.39 0.21
CA ILE A 230 -13.27 2.78 0.47
C ILE A 230 -11.75 2.87 0.73
N ILE A 231 -11.22 2.02 1.61
CA ILE A 231 -9.80 2.09 1.99
C ILE A 231 -8.91 1.60 0.84
N GLU A 232 -9.26 0.48 0.19
CA GLU A 232 -8.47 -0.05 -0.92
C GLU A 232 -8.48 0.89 -2.14
N ALA A 233 -9.62 1.49 -2.48
CA ALA A 233 -9.68 2.54 -3.50
C ALA A 233 -8.80 3.75 -3.13
N THR A 234 -8.72 4.12 -1.85
CA THR A 234 -7.84 5.19 -1.37
C THR A 234 -6.36 4.87 -1.63
N PHE A 235 -5.89 3.68 -1.25
CA PHE A 235 -4.51 3.27 -1.49
C PHE A 235 -4.19 3.19 -3.00
N LYS A 236 -5.12 2.71 -3.82
CA LYS A 236 -4.97 2.69 -5.29
C LYS A 236 -4.88 4.09 -5.90
N ALA A 237 -5.73 5.03 -5.44
CA ALA A 237 -5.68 6.43 -5.87
C ALA A 237 -4.38 7.12 -5.43
N PHE A 238 -3.97 6.93 -4.17
CA PHE A 238 -2.74 7.46 -3.64
C PHE A 238 -1.51 6.92 -4.38
N ALA A 239 -1.44 5.63 -4.66
CA ALA A 239 -0.34 5.02 -5.41
C ALA A 239 -0.15 5.64 -6.79
N ARG A 240 -1.26 5.83 -7.54
CA ARG A 240 -1.26 6.44 -8.88
C ARG A 240 -0.91 7.92 -8.84
N ALA A 241 -1.48 8.68 -7.89
CA ALA A 241 -1.18 10.10 -7.72
C ALA A 241 0.29 10.31 -7.31
N LEU A 242 0.81 9.49 -6.39
CA LEU A 242 2.20 9.56 -5.95
C LEU A 242 3.16 9.25 -7.10
N ARG A 243 2.89 8.18 -7.86
CA ARG A 243 3.66 7.84 -9.06
C ARG A 243 3.74 8.99 -10.05
N GLN A 244 2.59 9.58 -10.39
CA GLN A 244 2.57 10.73 -11.30
C GLN A 244 3.44 11.89 -10.78
N ALA A 245 3.37 12.19 -9.47
CA ALA A 245 4.15 13.27 -8.87
C ALA A 245 5.66 12.99 -8.82
N THR A 246 6.06 11.72 -8.68
CA THR A 246 7.46 11.27 -8.63
C THR A 246 8.07 11.05 -10.01
N GLU A 247 7.29 10.83 -11.07
CA GLU A 247 7.78 10.68 -12.44
C GLU A 247 8.48 11.97 -12.95
N TYR A 248 9.45 11.79 -13.86
CA TYR A 248 10.25 12.89 -14.42
C TYR A 248 9.52 13.67 -15.51
N ASP A 249 9.43 14.99 -15.33
CA ASP A 249 8.96 15.96 -16.32
C ASP A 249 10.07 16.21 -17.36
N LEU A 250 10.00 15.49 -18.49
CA LEU A 250 10.95 15.60 -19.60
C LEU A 250 11.11 17.03 -20.14
N ARG A 251 10.10 17.90 -19.97
CA ARG A 251 10.15 19.30 -20.43
C ARG A 251 10.83 20.24 -19.42
N ARG A 252 11.00 19.80 -18.17
CA ARG A 252 11.62 20.57 -17.08
C ARG A 252 13.15 20.53 -17.08
N GLN A 253 13.75 19.58 -17.81
CA GLN A 253 15.20 19.44 -17.98
C GLN A 253 15.97 19.47 -16.65
N GLY A 254 15.49 18.74 -15.64
CA GLY A 254 16.15 18.63 -14.33
C GLY A 254 16.08 19.89 -13.44
N THR A 255 15.33 20.93 -13.79
CA THR A 255 15.15 22.10 -12.91
C THR A 255 14.21 21.82 -11.73
N VAL A 256 14.31 22.60 -10.65
CA VAL A 256 13.42 22.47 -9.48
C VAL A 256 12.00 22.94 -9.86
N PRO A 257 10.94 22.17 -9.58
CA PRO A 257 9.54 22.56 -9.86
C PRO A 257 9.00 23.58 -8.84
N SER A 258 9.71 24.70 -8.62
CA SER A 258 9.36 25.74 -7.64
C SER A 258 9.81 27.13 -8.09
N SER A 259 8.89 28.11 -8.09
CA SER A 259 9.22 29.52 -8.34
C SER A 259 10.10 30.15 -7.25
N LYS A 260 10.17 29.53 -6.06
CA LYS A 260 11.08 29.91 -4.98
C LYS A 260 12.50 29.35 -5.17
N GLY A 261 12.76 28.58 -6.22
CA GLY A 261 14.04 27.90 -6.47
C GLY A 261 14.34 26.70 -5.56
N VAL A 262 13.55 26.46 -4.51
CA VAL A 262 13.76 25.40 -3.51
C VAL A 262 12.46 24.65 -3.19
N LEU A 263 12.60 23.38 -2.83
CA LEU A 263 11.64 22.53 -2.14
C LEU A 263 12.40 21.80 -1.02
N SER A 264 12.01 21.99 0.22
CA SER A 264 12.71 21.44 1.39
C SER A 264 11.70 21.05 2.48
N ARG A 265 11.98 19.97 3.19
CA ARG A 265 11.38 19.62 4.48
C ARG A 265 12.42 19.93 5.56
N SER A 266 12.40 21.17 6.05
CA SER A 266 13.37 21.77 6.99
C SER A 266 12.63 22.70 7.93
#